data_AF-A0AAI9BBC1-F1
#
_entry.id   AF-A0AAI9BBC1-F1
#
_cell.length_a   1.000
_cell.length_b   1.000
_cell.length_c   1.000
_cell.angle_alpha   90.00
_cell.angle_beta   90.00
_cell.angle_gamma   90.00
#
_symmetry.space_group_name_H-M   'P 1'
#
loop_
_entity.id
_entity.type
_entity.pdbx_description
1 polymer ?
#
loop_
_entity_poly.entity_id
_entity_poly.type
_entity_poly.pdbx_seq_one_letter_code
_entity_poly.pdbx_strand_id
1 'polypeptide(L)'
;LAYTQRLKEAGLLASTGSTGDSYDNAMAESINGLYKAEVIHRKSWKNRTEVELATLTWVDWYNNRRLLERLGHIPPAEAEKAYYASIGNNDLAA
;
A
#
# COMPACT_ATOMS: atom_id res chain seq x y z
N LEU A 1 16.10 -3.89 18.71
CA LEU A 1 15.56 -2.95 19.72
C LEU A 1 15.12 -1.60 19.13
N ALA A 2 15.73 -1.05 18.08
CA ALA A 2 15.33 0.25 17.53
C ALA A 2 13.93 0.31 16.89
N TYR A 3 13.47 -0.76 16.22
CA TYR A 3 12.20 -0.76 15.48
C TYR A 3 10.96 -0.64 16.39
N THR A 4 10.80 -1.56 17.34
CA THR A 4 9.67 -1.56 18.29
C THR A 4 9.65 -0.30 19.16
N GLN A 5 10.82 0.21 19.52
CA GLN A 5 10.94 1.44 20.30
C GLN A 5 10.46 2.66 19.51
N ARG A 6 10.86 2.79 18.24
CA ARG A 6 10.39 3.88 17.36
C ARG A 6 8.89 3.84 17.11
N LEU A 7 8.30 2.64 16.97
CA LEU A 7 6.85 2.51 16.84
C LEU A 7 6.14 3.03 18.09
N LYS A 8 6.61 2.64 19.29
CA LYS A 8 6.07 3.16 20.55
C LYS A 8 6.22 4.67 20.68
N GLU A 9 7.39 5.22 20.34
CA GLU A 9 7.63 6.68 20.35
C GLU A 9 6.72 7.44 19.40
N ALA A 10 6.37 6.85 18.25
CA ALA A 10 5.44 7.40 17.29
C ALA A 10 3.96 7.16 17.65
N GLY A 11 3.65 6.51 18.79
CA GLY A 11 2.29 6.13 19.16
C GLY A 11 1.66 5.06 18.25
N LEU A 12 2.48 4.32 17.52
CA LEU A 12 2.06 3.28 16.57
C LEU A 12 2.09 1.90 17.22
N LEU A 13 1.02 1.15 17.04
CA LEU A 13 0.98 -0.27 17.38
C LEU A 13 1.61 -1.07 16.24
N ALA A 14 2.52 -1.98 16.59
CA ALA A 14 3.07 -2.92 15.61
C ALA A 14 1.99 -3.95 15.27
N SER A 15 1.51 -3.96 14.02
CA SER A 15 0.75 -5.10 13.51
C SER A 15 1.73 -6.22 13.20
N THR A 16 2.01 -7.06 14.20
CA THR A 16 2.83 -8.28 14.02
C THR A 16 1.98 -9.53 13.80
N GLY A 17 0.67 -9.36 13.55
CA GLY A 17 -0.31 -10.44 13.50
C GLY A 17 -0.47 -11.15 14.84
N SER A 18 -1.62 -11.80 15.05
CA SER A 18 -1.70 -12.89 16.03
C SER A 18 -1.26 -14.19 15.34
N THR A 19 -0.66 -15.13 16.07
CA THR A 19 -0.23 -16.40 15.49
C THR A 19 -1.44 -17.12 14.86
N GLY A 20 -1.43 -17.31 13.54
CA GLY A 20 -2.50 -17.99 12.82
C GLY A 20 -3.56 -17.08 12.19
N ASP A 21 -3.45 -15.75 12.34
CA ASP A 21 -4.29 -14.78 11.63
C ASP A 21 -3.43 -13.93 10.69
N SER A 22 -3.45 -14.27 9.40
CA SER A 22 -2.66 -13.60 8.37
C SER A 22 -3.41 -12.50 7.62
N TYR A 23 -4.66 -12.20 7.99
CA TYR A 23 -5.50 -11.27 7.22
C TYR A 23 -4.87 -9.88 7.13
N ASP A 24 -4.27 -9.40 8.23
CA ASP A 24 -3.57 -8.13 8.30
C ASP A 24 -2.41 -8.02 7.30
N ASN A 25 -1.72 -9.14 7.03
CA ASN A 25 -0.56 -9.17 6.15
C ASN A 25 -0.93 -9.57 4.71
N ALA A 26 -2.04 -10.27 4.51
CA ALA A 26 -2.45 -10.82 3.21
C ALA A 26 -2.60 -9.73 2.13
N MET A 27 -3.09 -8.55 2.50
CA MET A 27 -3.21 -7.43 1.57
C MET A 27 -1.83 -6.89 1.16
N ALA A 28 -0.92 -6.70 2.13
CA ALA A 28 0.43 -6.24 1.86
C ALA A 28 1.21 -7.25 1.00
N GLU A 29 1.06 -8.55 1.28
CA GLU A 29 1.66 -9.63 0.49
C GLU A 29 1.12 -9.65 -0.94
N SER A 30 -0.19 -9.45 -1.13
CA SER A 30 -0.81 -9.40 -2.45
C SER A 30 -0.24 -8.27 -3.31
N ILE A 31 -0.12 -7.07 -2.73
CA ILE A 31 0.48 -5.90 -3.42
C ILE A 31 1.96 -6.16 -3.76
N ASN A 32 2.72 -6.69 -2.81
CA ASN A 32 4.15 -7.00 -3.02
C ASN A 32 4.36 -8.10 -4.06
N GLY A 33 3.50 -9.12 -4.09
CA GLY A 33 3.51 -10.16 -5.11
C GLY A 33 3.23 -9.60 -6.51
N LEU A 34 2.23 -8.75 -6.62
CA LEU A 34 1.86 -8.07 -7.87
C LEU A 34 2.99 -7.17 -8.37
N TYR A 35 3.57 -6.35 -7.50
CA TYR A 35 4.72 -5.51 -7.83
C TYR A 35 5.90 -6.33 -8.38
N LYS A 36 6.24 -7.43 -7.71
CA LYS A 36 7.34 -8.30 -8.17
C LYS A 36 7.05 -8.92 -9.53
N ALA A 37 5.82 -9.36 -9.76
CA ALA A 37 5.40 -9.94 -11.04
C ALA A 37 5.39 -8.90 -12.18
N GLU A 38 4.88 -7.70 -11.93
CA GLU A 38 4.70 -6.64 -12.94
C GLU A 38 5.96 -5.81 -13.18
N VAL A 39 6.93 -5.78 -12.26
CA VAL A 39 8.12 -4.94 -12.39
C VAL A 39 9.39 -5.78 -12.30
N ILE A 40 9.62 -6.40 -11.14
CA ILE A 40 10.92 -7.00 -10.83
C ILE A 40 11.24 -8.18 -11.76
N HIS A 41 10.30 -9.10 -11.98
CA HIS A 41 10.54 -10.34 -12.72
C HIS A 41 10.45 -10.16 -14.24
N ARG A 42 10.03 -9.00 -14.75
CA ARG A 42 9.84 -8.79 -16.20
C ARG A 42 11.14 -8.60 -16.98
N LYS A 43 12.22 -8.22 -16.30
CA LYS A 43 13.54 -8.01 -16.92
C LYS A 43 14.66 -8.12 -15.89
N SER A 44 15.88 -8.31 -16.37
CA SER A 44 17.08 -8.09 -15.58
C SER A 44 17.36 -6.60 -15.42
N TRP A 45 17.90 -6.21 -14.27
CA TRP A 45 18.21 -4.83 -13.91
C TRP A 45 19.71 -4.64 -13.87
N LYS A 46 20.22 -3.51 -14.39
CA LYS A 46 21.67 -3.26 -14.44
C LYS A 46 22.21 -2.80 -13.10
N ASN A 47 21.43 -2.02 -12.37
CA ASN A 47 21.79 -1.47 -11.07
C ASN A 47 20.54 -1.17 -10.24
N ARG A 48 20.77 -0.83 -8.97
CA ARG A 48 19.72 -0.50 -8.01
C ARG A 48 18.94 0.76 -8.39
N THR A 49 19.59 1.78 -8.94
CA THR A 49 18.93 3.05 -9.31
C THR A 49 17.86 2.85 -10.37
N GLU A 50 18.08 1.96 -11.35
CA GLU A 50 17.06 1.61 -12.33
C GLU A 50 15.82 0.95 -11.68
N VAL A 51 16.05 0.08 -10.69
CA VAL A 51 14.95 -0.55 -9.92
C VAL A 51 14.19 0.51 -9.13
N GLU A 52 14.87 1.42 -8.46
CA GLU A 52 14.26 2.49 -7.67
C GLU A 52 13.38 3.39 -8.55
N LEU A 53 13.86 3.82 -9.71
CA LEU A 53 13.08 4.64 -10.63
C LEU A 53 11.85 3.89 -11.16
N ALA A 54 11.99 2.61 -11.50
CA ALA A 54 10.86 1.80 -11.94
C ALA A 54 9.84 1.56 -10.82
N THR A 55 10.32 1.37 -9.59
CA THR A 55 9.48 1.26 -8.40
C THR A 55 8.63 2.53 -8.24
N LEU A 56 9.27 3.71 -8.26
CA LEU A 56 8.58 4.99 -8.13
C LEU A 56 7.54 5.19 -9.23
N THR A 57 7.90 4.86 -10.47
CA THR A 57 6.99 4.94 -11.62
C THR A 57 5.79 4.00 -11.46
N TRP A 58 6.02 2.77 -11.01
CA TRP A 58 4.95 1.80 -10.81
C TRP A 58 4.05 2.18 -9.63
N VAL A 59 4.60 2.67 -8.52
CA VAL A 59 3.82 3.13 -7.36
C VAL A 59 2.94 4.33 -7.72
N ASP A 60 3.48 5.31 -8.45
CA ASP A 60 2.69 6.45 -8.94
C ASP A 60 1.55 5.98 -9.85
N TRP A 61 1.86 5.11 -10.83
CA TRP A 61 0.83 4.56 -11.72
C TRP A 61 -0.21 3.74 -10.95
N TYR A 62 0.20 2.86 -10.04
CA TYR A 62 -0.69 2.00 -9.27
C TYR A 62 -1.70 2.83 -8.47
N ASN A 63 -1.24 3.87 -7.77
CA ASN A 63 -2.11 4.66 -6.90
C ASN A 63 -2.94 5.69 -7.66
N ASN A 64 -2.37 6.33 -8.68
CA ASN A 64 -2.98 7.50 -9.31
C ASN A 64 -3.66 7.20 -10.66
N ARG A 65 -3.43 6.03 -11.27
CA ARG A 65 -3.93 5.74 -12.63
C ARG A 65 -4.51 4.33 -12.81
N ARG A 66 -4.10 3.34 -12.02
CA ARG A 66 -4.58 1.96 -12.17
C ARG A 66 -6.04 1.85 -11.76
N LEU A 67 -6.90 1.49 -12.68
CA LEU A 67 -8.31 1.22 -12.39
C LEU A 67 -8.45 -0.16 -11.74
N LEU A 68 -9.12 -0.22 -10.59
CA LEU A 68 -9.40 -1.47 -9.90
C LEU A 68 -10.90 -1.76 -9.89
N GLU A 69 -11.31 -2.89 -10.45
CA GLU A 69 -12.72 -3.32 -10.49
C GLU A 69 -13.35 -3.35 -9.09
N ARG A 70 -12.61 -3.86 -8.09
CA ARG A 70 -13.05 -3.89 -6.69
C ARG A 70 -13.40 -2.49 -6.13
N LEU A 71 -12.78 -1.43 -6.66
CA LEU A 71 -13.02 -0.06 -6.24
C LEU A 71 -14.10 0.63 -7.11
N GLY A 72 -14.76 -0.08 -8.01
CA GLY A 72 -15.70 0.52 -8.97
C GLY A 72 -15.02 1.13 -10.18
N HIS A 73 -13.87 0.57 -10.60
CA HIS A 73 -13.08 1.04 -11.73
C HIS A 73 -12.51 2.45 -11.58
N ILE A 74 -12.12 2.83 -10.36
CA ILE A 74 -11.39 4.08 -10.07
C ILE A 74 -9.97 3.79 -9.53
N PRO A 75 -9.05 4.77 -9.58
CA PRO A 75 -7.74 4.67 -8.95
C PRO A 75 -7.81 4.57 -7.40
N PRO A 76 -6.86 3.86 -6.76
CA PRO A 76 -6.76 3.81 -5.30
C PRO A 76 -6.78 5.18 -4.61
N ALA A 77 -6.07 6.17 -5.15
CA ALA A 77 -6.02 7.52 -4.58
C ALA A 77 -7.41 8.21 -4.57
N GLU A 78 -8.24 7.95 -5.58
CA GLU A 78 -9.60 8.47 -5.62
C GLU A 78 -10.51 7.78 -4.61
N ALA A 79 -10.39 6.45 -4.49
CA ALA A 79 -11.13 5.68 -3.49
C ALA A 79 -10.77 6.10 -2.06
N GLU A 80 -9.49 6.30 -1.78
CA GLU A 80 -9.00 6.79 -0.47
C GLU A 80 -9.53 8.20 -0.17
N LYS A 81 -9.46 9.11 -1.15
CA LYS A 81 -10.02 10.46 -1.02
C LYS A 81 -11.52 10.44 -0.73
N ALA A 82 -12.28 9.59 -1.42
CA ALA A 82 -13.72 9.45 -1.20
C ALA A 82 -14.03 8.88 0.19
N TYR A 83 -13.26 7.89 0.65
CA TYR A 83 -13.38 7.31 1.98
C TYR A 83 -13.18 8.36 3.08
N TYR A 84 -12.10 9.15 3.02
CA TYR A 84 -11.86 10.19 4.02
C TYR A 84 -12.89 11.32 3.98
N ALA A 85 -13.38 11.68 2.80
CA ALA A 85 -14.49 12.63 2.68
C ALA A 85 -15.78 12.09 3.35
N SER A 86 -16.05 10.79 3.25
CA SER A 86 -17.23 10.19 3.92
C SER A 86 -17.10 10.15 5.44
N ILE A 87 -15.89 9.92 5.97
CA ILE A 87 -15.66 9.92 7.43
C ILE A 87 -15.81 11.32 7.99
N GLY A 88 -15.21 12.33 7.35
CA GLY A 88 -15.34 13.72 7.79
C GLY A 88 -16.80 14.21 7.77
N ASN A 89 -17.62 13.71 6.85
CA ASN A 89 -19.06 13.99 6.83
C ASN A 89 -19.82 13.29 7.97
N ASN A 90 -19.43 12.08 8.35
CA ASN A 90 -20.06 11.35 9.46
C ASN A 90 -19.72 12.00 10.82
N ASP A 91 -18.51 12.54 10.98
CA ASP A 91 -18.12 13.29 12.18
C ASP A 91 -18.81 14.66 12.29
N LEU A 92 -19.21 15.27 11.17
CA LEU A 92 -20.01 16.51 11.13
C LEU A 92 -21.53 16.27 11.30
N ALA A 93 -21.98 15.03 11.09
CA ALA A 93 -23.38 14.63 11.20
C ALA A 93 -23.73 13.99 12.57
N ALA A 94 -22.74 13.82 13.45
CA ALA A 94 -22.88 13.36 14.84
C ALA A 94 -22.82 14.53 15.83
#